data_AF-A0A4V2PRE7-F1
#
_entry.id   AF-A0A4V2PRE7-F1
#
_cell.length_a   1.000
_cell.length_b   1.000
_cell.length_c   1.000
_cell.angle_alpha   90.00
_cell.angle_beta   90.00
_cell.angle_gamma   90.00
#
_symmetry.space_group_name_H-M   'P 1'
#
loop_
_entity.id
_entity.type
_entity.pdbx_description
1 polymer ?
#
loop_
_entity_poly.entity_id
_entity_poly.type
_entity_poly.pdbx_seq_one_letter_code
_entity_poly.pdbx_strand_id
1 'polypeptide(L)'
;MNQYMVQIAAIEVQMIDPEDDLLPMRKAIANVLKKAHRRLSAGAFAKLLDQAVPALVKYCGCAEDFEKLEHVLDDLYDHQVIDSTGYKEIETHSACNRWL
;
A
#
# COMPACT_ATOMS: atom_id res chain seq x y z
N MET A 1 -2.02 12.39 16.05
CA MET A 1 -1.98 11.26 15.10
C MET A 1 -3.02 11.53 14.02
N ASN A 2 -2.69 11.37 12.73
CA ASN A 2 -3.62 11.68 11.63
C ASN A 2 -4.69 10.56 11.56
N GLN A 3 -5.97 10.91 11.39
CA GLN A 3 -7.07 9.93 11.30
C GLN A 3 -6.82 8.84 10.24
N TYR A 4 -6.17 9.20 9.12
CA TYR A 4 -5.82 8.21 8.09
C TYR A 4 -4.75 7.21 8.56
N MET A 5 -3.78 7.64 9.37
CA MET A 5 -2.78 6.73 9.96
C MET A 5 -3.45 5.70 10.87
N VAL A 6 -4.42 6.14 11.69
CA VAL A 6 -5.18 5.24 12.57
C VAL A 6 -5.97 4.21 11.77
N GLN A 7 -6.54 4.61 10.62
CA GLN A 7 -7.27 3.70 9.73
C GLN A 7 -6.36 2.65 9.11
N ILE A 8 -5.18 3.06 8.62
CA ILE A 8 -4.21 2.12 8.02
C ILE A 8 -3.73 1.11 9.07
N ALA A 9 -3.35 1.58 10.26
CA ALA A 9 -2.94 0.69 11.35
C ALA A 9 -4.06 -0.30 11.76
N ALA A 10 -5.32 0.15 11.78
CA ALA A 10 -6.45 -0.72 12.08
C ALA A 10 -6.68 -1.80 11.01
N ILE A 11 -6.40 -1.51 9.74
CA ILE A 11 -6.44 -2.51 8.66
C ILE A 11 -5.27 -3.48 8.77
N GLU A 12 -4.07 -2.97 9.03
CA GLU A 12 -2.85 -3.79 9.17
C GLU A 12 -2.96 -4.82 10.30
N VAL A 13 -3.60 -4.46 11.41
CA VAL A 13 -3.86 -5.37 12.55
C VAL A 13 -4.78 -6.54 12.15
N GLN A 14 -5.61 -6.38 11.12
CA GLN A 14 -6.46 -7.46 10.59
C GLN A 14 -5.71 -8.42 9.66
N MET A 15 -4.51 -8.05 9.20
CA MET A 15 -3.64 -8.91 8.38
C MET A 15 -2.85 -9.86 9.28
N ILE A 16 -3.54 -10.85 9.86
CA ILE A 16 -2.99 -11.76 10.88
C ILE A 16 -2.35 -12.99 10.23
N ASP A 17 -3.02 -13.56 9.23
CA ASP A 17 -2.60 -14.80 8.58
C ASP A 17 -1.95 -14.51 7.21
N PRO A 18 -0.71 -14.99 6.95
CA PRO A 18 -0.11 -14.92 5.62
C PRO A 18 -0.82 -15.77 4.56
N GLU A 19 -1.63 -16.76 4.94
CA GLU A 19 -2.36 -17.63 4.01
C GLU A 19 -3.72 -17.06 3.57
N ASP A 20 -4.20 -15.99 4.23
CA ASP A 20 -5.43 -15.30 3.86
C ASP A 20 -5.28 -14.50 2.57
N ASP A 21 -6.37 -14.31 1.83
CA ASP A 21 -6.40 -13.33 0.75
C ASP A 21 -6.36 -11.91 1.32
N LEU A 22 -5.19 -11.28 1.23
CA LEU A 22 -4.92 -9.93 1.72
C LEU A 22 -5.32 -8.82 0.74
N LEU A 23 -5.74 -9.18 -0.48
CA LEU A 23 -6.15 -8.21 -1.51
C LEU A 23 -7.25 -7.25 -1.01
N PRO A 24 -8.30 -7.68 -0.28
CA PRO A 24 -9.30 -6.78 0.27
C PRO A 24 -8.71 -5.73 1.22
N MET A 25 -7.75 -6.13 2.07
CA MET A 25 -7.07 -5.24 3.01
C MET A 25 -6.18 -4.23 2.27
N ARG A 26 -5.41 -4.68 1.26
CA ARG A 26 -4.60 -3.80 0.41
C ARG A 26 -5.46 -2.78 -0.34
N LYS A 27 -6.60 -3.22 -0.89
CA LYS A 27 -7.60 -2.33 -1.52
C LYS A 27 -8.19 -1.33 -0.52
N ALA A 28 -8.43 -1.74 0.73
CA ALA A 28 -8.89 -0.84 1.77
C ALA A 28 -7.85 0.25 2.08
N ILE A 29 -6.56 -0.11 2.18
CA ILE A 29 -5.46 0.85 2.36
C ILE A 29 -5.38 1.81 1.17
N ALA A 30 -5.45 1.32 -0.07
CA ALA A 30 -5.44 2.16 -1.27
C ALA A 30 -6.60 3.16 -1.29
N ASN A 31 -7.79 2.77 -0.84
CA ASN A 31 -8.92 3.68 -0.70
C ASN A 31 -8.69 4.77 0.37
N VAL A 32 -8.00 4.44 1.46
CA VAL A 32 -7.60 5.43 2.47
C VAL A 32 -6.58 6.41 1.87
N LEU A 33 -5.58 5.91 1.15
CA LEU A 33 -4.57 6.75 0.47
C LEU A 33 -5.21 7.69 -0.56
N LYS A 34 -6.14 7.19 -1.40
CA LYS A 34 -6.92 8.02 -2.34
C LYS A 34 -7.65 9.17 -1.65
N LYS A 35 -8.30 8.89 -0.50
CA LYS A 35 -9.01 9.92 0.28
C LYS A 35 -8.05 10.92 0.91
N ALA A 36 -6.91 10.44 1.43
CA ALA A 36 -5.91 11.27 2.07
C ALA A 36 -5.19 12.19 1.09
N HIS A 37 -4.84 11.69 -0.11
CA HIS A 37 -4.17 12.47 -1.16
C HIS A 37 -4.94 13.73 -1.54
N ARG A 38 -6.28 13.65 -1.59
CA ARG A 38 -7.16 14.79 -1.92
C ARG A 38 -7.28 15.83 -0.79
N ARG A 39 -6.85 15.51 0.43
CA ARG A 39 -7.13 16.30 1.64
C ARG A 39 -5.88 16.76 2.38
N LEU A 40 -4.77 16.06 2.20
CA LEU A 40 -3.50 16.36 2.85
C LEU A 40 -2.60 17.16 1.91
N SER A 41 -1.69 17.94 2.49
CA SER A 41 -0.59 18.51 1.73
C SER A 41 0.37 17.40 1.29
N ALA A 42 1.12 17.63 0.21
CA ALA A 42 2.08 16.67 -0.33
C ALA A 42 3.03 16.11 0.75
N GLY A 43 3.59 16.95 1.62
CA GLY A 43 4.48 16.50 2.69
C GLY A 43 3.79 15.68 3.79
N ALA A 44 2.52 15.94 4.08
CA ALA A 44 1.75 15.13 5.04
C ALA A 44 1.29 13.80 4.42
N PHE A 45 1.00 13.80 3.12
CA PHE A 45 0.68 12.61 2.36
C PHE A 45 1.91 11.70 2.20
N ALA A 46 3.09 12.23 1.87
CA ALA A 46 4.32 11.44 1.78
C ALA A 46 4.60 10.65 3.06
N LYS A 47 4.49 11.31 4.23
CA LYS A 47 4.64 10.62 5.54
C LYS A 47 3.59 9.56 5.81
N LEU A 48 2.39 9.70 5.24
CA LEU A 48 1.34 8.69 5.34
C LEU A 48 1.64 7.51 4.41
N LEU A 49 2.10 7.80 3.20
CA LEU A 49 2.48 6.79 2.21
C LEU A 49 3.62 5.93 2.74
N ASP A 50 4.69 6.53 3.28
CA ASP A 50 5.81 5.83 3.91
C ASP A 50 5.37 4.83 4.98
N GLN A 51 4.34 5.18 5.76
CA GLN A 51 3.77 4.32 6.80
C GLN A 51 2.81 3.27 6.24
N ALA A 52 2.22 3.51 5.07
CA ALA A 52 1.34 2.56 4.40
C ALA A 52 2.11 1.47 3.65
N VAL A 53 3.34 1.77 3.18
CA VAL A 53 4.16 0.84 2.39
C VAL A 53 4.35 -0.51 3.10
N PRO A 54 4.77 -0.58 4.38
CA PRO A 54 4.94 -1.86 5.06
C PRO A 54 3.67 -2.72 5.09
N ALA A 55 2.50 -2.09 5.24
CA ALA A 55 1.21 -2.78 5.23
C ALA A 55 0.81 -3.24 3.81
N LEU A 56 1.12 -2.46 2.77
CA LEU A 56 0.86 -2.83 1.37
C LEU A 56 1.70 -4.04 0.94
N VAL A 57 2.98 -4.07 1.31
CA VAL A 57 3.91 -5.15 0.93
C VAL A 57 3.91 -6.32 1.91
N LYS A 58 3.11 -6.25 2.97
CA LYS A 58 3.02 -7.31 4.00
C LYS A 58 2.62 -8.63 3.34
N TYR A 59 3.38 -9.68 3.67
CA TYR A 59 3.23 -11.04 3.15
C TYR A 59 3.25 -11.11 1.61
N CYS A 60 3.91 -10.17 0.92
CA CYS A 60 4.15 -10.25 -0.52
C CYS A 60 5.40 -11.11 -0.76
N GLY A 61 5.22 -12.43 -0.84
CA GLY A 61 6.32 -13.41 -0.89
C GLY A 61 6.39 -14.26 -2.15
N CYS A 62 5.34 -14.28 -2.98
CA CYS A 62 5.29 -15.03 -4.22
C CYS A 62 4.78 -14.18 -5.40
N ALA A 63 4.88 -14.72 -6.62
CA ALA A 63 4.43 -14.03 -7.83
C ALA A 63 2.94 -13.66 -7.79
N GLU A 64 2.08 -14.53 -7.26
CA GLU A 64 0.64 -14.25 -7.13
C GLU A 64 0.36 -13.08 -6.19
N ASP A 65 1.08 -13.00 -5.06
CA ASP A 65 0.93 -11.88 -4.13
C ASP A 65 1.44 -10.58 -4.72
N PHE A 66 2.47 -10.67 -5.58
CA PHE A 66 3.01 -9.53 -6.29
C PHE A 66 2.04 -9.03 -7.35
N GLU A 67 1.44 -9.89 -8.17
CA GLU A 67 0.38 -9.50 -9.12
C GLU A 67 -0.80 -8.80 -8.41
N LYS A 68 -1.18 -9.30 -7.22
CA LYS A 68 -2.21 -8.66 -6.38
C LYS A 68 -1.76 -7.28 -5.88
N LEU A 69 -0.48 -7.11 -5.55
CA LEU A 69 0.09 -5.82 -5.15
C LEU A 69 0.13 -4.86 -6.36
N GLU A 70 0.63 -5.30 -7.51
CA GLU A 70 0.66 -4.51 -8.76
C GLU A 70 -0.73 -3.99 -9.11
N HIS A 71 -1.76 -4.82 -9.03
CA HIS A 71 -3.14 -4.38 -9.28
C HIS A 71 -3.59 -3.23 -8.36
N VAL A 72 -3.09 -3.18 -7.12
CA VAL A 72 -3.35 -2.09 -6.17
C VAL A 72 -2.49 -0.86 -6.49
N LEU A 73 -1.25 -1.05 -6.92
CA LEU A 73 -0.37 0.05 -7.33
C LEU A 73 -0.83 0.71 -8.63
N ASP A 74 -1.31 -0.07 -9.59
CA ASP A 74 -1.93 0.41 -10.83
C ASP A 74 -3.14 1.29 -10.52
N ASP A 75 -4.04 0.86 -9.64
CA ASP A 75 -5.18 1.67 -9.20
C ASP A 75 -4.73 2.99 -8.54
N LEU A 76 -3.66 2.98 -7.75
CA LEU A 76 -3.11 4.19 -7.14
C LEU A 76 -2.46 5.12 -8.18
N TYR A 77 -1.75 4.56 -9.16
CA TYR A 77 -1.07 5.30 -10.22
C TYR A 77 -2.08 5.93 -11.20
N ASP A 78 -3.08 5.17 -11.63
CA ASP A 78 -4.16 5.65 -12.51
C ASP A 78 -4.95 6.80 -11.89
N HIS A 79 -5.10 6.79 -10.56
CA HIS A 79 -5.73 7.87 -9.81
C HIS A 79 -4.76 9.00 -9.42
N GLN A 80 -3.52 8.96 -9.89
CA GLN A 80 -2.46 9.94 -9.61
C GLN A 80 -2.22 10.15 -8.11
N VAL A 81 -2.38 9.08 -7.33
CA VAL A 81 -2.06 9.08 -5.89
C VAL A 81 -0.58 8.85 -5.66
N ILE A 82 0.03 8.03 -6.51
CA ILE A 82 1.47 7.82 -6.60
C ILE A 82 1.92 8.11 -8.03
N ASP A 83 3.17 8.50 -8.19
CA ASP A 83 3.81 8.63 -9.49
C ASP A 83 4.65 7.38 -9.80
N SER A 84 5.40 7.41 -10.91
CA SER A 84 6.26 6.30 -11.32
C SER A 84 7.40 6.04 -10.33
N THR A 85 7.81 7.06 -9.56
CA THR A 85 8.85 6.94 -8.55
C THR A 85 8.29 6.20 -7.35
N GLY A 86 7.15 6.65 -6.82
CA GLY A 86 6.46 6.00 -5.70
C GLY A 86 6.03 4.58 -6.03
N TYR A 87 5.61 4.30 -7.27
CA TYR A 87 5.33 2.94 -7.73
C TYR A 87 6.56 2.03 -7.55
N LYS A 88 7.70 2.43 -8.14
CA LYS A 88 8.95 1.67 -8.08
C LYS A 88 9.50 1.52 -6.67
N GLU A 89 9.34 2.54 -5.83
CA GLU A 89 9.76 2.46 -4.43
C GLU A 89 8.97 1.38 -3.69
N ILE A 90 7.64 1.37 -3.81
CA ILE A 90 6.80 0.35 -3.16
C ILE A 90 7.12 -1.06 -3.70
N GLU A 91 7.31 -1.18 -5.01
CA GLU A 91 7.74 -2.40 -5.68
C GLU A 91 9.07 -2.92 -5.09
N THR A 92 10.04 -2.02 -4.90
CA THR A 92 11.37 -2.34 -4.33
C THR A 92 11.29 -2.76 -2.86
N HIS A 93 10.30 -2.28 -2.12
CA HIS A 93 10.05 -2.68 -0.74
C HIS A 93 9.35 -4.04 -0.61
N SER A 94 8.85 -4.63 -1.71
CA SER A 94 8.29 -5.98 -1.70
C SER A 94 9.39 -7.05 -1.57
N ALA A 95 9.11 -8.14 -0.85
CA ALA A 95 10.09 -9.22 -0.68
C ALA A 95 10.33 -10.02 -1.98
N CYS A 96 9.49 -9.83 -3.00
CA CYS A 96 9.62 -10.47 -4.32
C CYS A 96 10.83 -9.98 -5.12
N ASN A 97 11.28 -8.74 -4.94
CA ASN A 97 12.52 -8.25 -5.58
C ASN A 97 13.81 -8.90 -5.05
N ARG A 98 13.72 -9.79 -4.06
CA ARG A 98 14.86 -10.58 -3.58
C ARG A 98 15.04 -11.90 -4.33
N TRP A 99 14.10 -12.26 -5.20
CA TRP A 99 14.04 -13.56 -5.90
C TRP A 99 13.93 -13.45 -7.43
N LEU A 100 13.75 -12.25 -7.97
CA LEU A 100 13.92 -11.91 -9.39
C LEU A 100 15.38 -11.56 -9.70
#